data_AF-A0A3D0DB62-F1
#
_entry.id   AF-A0A3D0DB62-F1
#
_cell.length_a   1.000
_cell.length_b   1.000
_cell.length_c   1.000
_cell.angle_alpha   90.00
_cell.angle_beta   90.00
_cell.angle_gamma   90.00
#
_symmetry.space_group_name_H-M   'P 1'
#
loop_
_entity.id
_entity.type
_entity.pdbx_description
1 polymer ?
#
loop_
_entity_poly.entity_id
_entity_poly.type
_entity_poly.pdbx_seq_one_letter_code
_entity_poly.pdbx_strand_id
1 'polypeptide(L)'
;MKTKVFPHWLLVVGLFIVGSLAIGPSALAGPALVDPPVYTWTGLGANIGWMAPKNWNPEGRPGSGSELVFPEDAWYEYRTNYNNFLPGKNFSSITLEDSQYTLNGNRVSVEGIYDYGPPRSWGNSGANRINLDLSRKMGTTLLPLHVYVNDSNHTLWVYGTVDRTSDIFKEGAGALWLKGAGNWADEYLFVEAGTLLLDGDLSAPAGTYVGGVYPATDGVLDLRDTLNTGALDVRNSSTVRFNLAPGGLEGYIRTTGRPIFSPNSSLDINVWNDFIPPHSRRFVLIVNGSDQDALSRPKYYGTVYTLAEGETFTPNGPAQRFAITYSGGDGNDVVIMPAARIGVYVKDHLGAPLGGWTVRLRNPNQWNRSATTNSRGYAEFWVYPNNAHDPYVDEYTVCPVLGDGWVQTGVEGGSVEGSCTVFSWDGLTDSELDTAWDQAVTFTNIRKADLAISQSASPDPALRGGDLSYVVSLRSFGPGRHDPQ
;
A
#
# COMPACT_ATOMS: atom_id res chain seq x y z
N MET A 1 38.72 -11.02 -37.08
CA MET A 1 38.74 -9.70 -36.41
C MET A 1 37.51 -9.60 -35.52
N LYS A 2 37.71 -9.06 -34.32
CA LYS A 2 36.98 -9.26 -33.06
C LYS A 2 35.44 -9.10 -33.14
N THR A 3 34.72 -10.16 -32.82
CA THR A 3 33.39 -10.15 -32.19
C THR A 3 33.56 -9.93 -30.69
N LYS A 4 32.83 -8.97 -30.10
CA LYS A 4 32.78 -8.74 -28.65
C LYS A 4 31.50 -9.38 -28.10
N VAL A 5 31.68 -10.37 -27.25
CA VAL A 5 30.65 -11.05 -26.44
C VAL A 5 30.65 -10.40 -25.05
N PHE A 6 29.46 -10.12 -24.51
CA PHE A 6 29.21 -9.63 -23.15
C PHE A 6 29.49 -10.72 -22.09
N PRO A 7 30.06 -10.41 -20.91
CA PRO A 7 30.03 -11.33 -19.79
C PRO A 7 28.85 -11.06 -18.83
N HIS A 8 28.29 -12.17 -18.37
CA HIS A 8 27.22 -12.33 -17.41
C HIS A 8 27.69 -12.14 -15.95
N TRP A 9 26.80 -11.56 -15.12
CA TRP A 9 26.38 -11.99 -13.78
C TRP A 9 27.30 -12.94 -13.00
N LEU A 10 27.84 -12.46 -11.88
CA LEU A 10 28.42 -13.32 -10.82
C LEU A 10 27.48 -13.30 -9.60
N LEU A 11 26.85 -14.45 -9.35
CA LEU A 11 26.04 -14.77 -8.19
C LEU A 11 26.97 -14.98 -6.98
N VAL A 12 26.78 -14.25 -5.89
CA VAL A 12 27.36 -14.59 -4.59
C VAL A 12 26.42 -15.61 -3.94
N VAL A 13 26.81 -16.89 -3.99
CA VAL A 13 26.16 -17.96 -3.23
C VAL A 13 26.89 -18.10 -1.89
N GLY A 14 26.25 -17.65 -0.81
CA GLY A 14 26.62 -18.06 0.55
C GLY A 14 26.18 -19.50 0.79
N LEU A 15 27.15 -20.42 0.78
CA LEU A 15 26.92 -21.86 0.95
C LEU A 15 26.86 -22.19 2.45
N PHE A 16 25.66 -22.47 2.97
CA PHE A 16 25.46 -23.18 4.24
C PHE A 16 25.79 -24.67 4.04
N ILE A 17 26.91 -25.14 4.60
CA ILE A 17 27.17 -26.57 4.80
C ILE A 17 26.96 -26.90 6.27
N VAL A 18 25.94 -27.70 6.55
CA VAL A 18 25.85 -28.52 7.75
C VAL A 18 26.72 -29.75 7.51
N GLY A 19 27.79 -29.90 8.27
CA GLY A 19 28.70 -31.03 8.16
C GLY A 19 29.48 -31.27 9.44
N SER A 20 28.98 -32.18 10.27
CA SER A 20 29.73 -32.76 11.38
C SER A 20 30.90 -33.58 10.84
N LEU A 21 32.12 -33.07 10.97
CA LEU A 21 33.34 -33.89 10.91
C LEU A 21 34.27 -33.47 12.05
N ALA A 22 34.52 -34.42 12.96
CA ALA A 22 35.53 -34.29 14.00
C ALA A 22 36.92 -34.25 13.38
N ILE A 23 37.69 -33.20 13.66
CA ILE A 23 39.13 -33.12 13.42
C ILE A 23 39.78 -32.76 14.74
N GLY A 24 40.75 -33.57 15.18
CA GLY A 24 41.50 -33.40 16.42
C GLY A 24 42.38 -32.14 16.45
N PRO A 25 42.94 -31.80 17.63
CA PRO A 25 43.34 -30.44 17.95
C PRO A 25 44.70 -30.11 17.34
N SER A 26 44.69 -29.25 16.32
CA SER A 26 45.86 -28.46 15.94
C SER A 26 45.55 -27.00 16.27
N ALA A 27 46.15 -26.53 17.36
CA ALA A 27 46.02 -25.17 17.85
C ALA A 27 46.66 -24.18 16.86
N LEU A 28 45.82 -23.61 16.01
CA LEU A 28 45.98 -22.24 15.51
C LEU A 28 44.99 -21.40 16.31
N ALA A 29 45.43 -20.93 17.48
CA ALA A 29 44.73 -19.87 18.17
C ALA A 29 44.84 -18.62 17.27
N GLY A 30 43.80 -18.38 16.46
CA GLY A 30 43.52 -17.02 16.00
C GLY A 30 43.37 -16.11 17.23
N PRO A 31 43.49 -14.78 17.09
CA PRO A 31 43.15 -13.88 18.19
C PRO A 31 41.77 -14.30 18.69
N ALA A 32 41.67 -14.64 19.97
CA ALA A 32 40.38 -14.88 20.58
C ALA A 32 39.53 -13.66 20.27
N LEU A 33 38.43 -13.86 19.54
CA LEU A 33 37.37 -12.86 19.47
C LEU A 33 36.95 -12.63 20.91
N VAL A 34 37.38 -11.51 21.49
CA VAL A 34 36.91 -11.08 22.79
C VAL A 34 35.46 -10.72 22.55
N ASP A 35 34.54 -11.50 23.14
CA ASP A 35 33.12 -11.19 23.07
C ASP A 35 32.91 -9.74 23.51
N PRO A 36 32.06 -8.98 22.80
CA PRO A 36 31.81 -7.59 23.14
C PRO A 36 31.29 -7.51 24.59
N PRO A 37 31.76 -6.52 25.39
CA PRO A 37 31.34 -6.41 26.77
C PRO A 37 29.85 -6.08 26.85
N VAL A 38 29.10 -6.92 27.56
CA VAL A 38 27.67 -6.79 27.80
C VAL A 38 27.41 -5.89 29.00
N TYR A 39 26.51 -4.92 28.84
CA TYR A 39 25.99 -4.08 29.91
C TYR A 39 24.47 -4.20 29.99
N THR A 40 23.98 -4.71 31.10
CA THR A 40 22.54 -4.86 31.37
C THR A 40 22.01 -3.66 32.14
N TRP A 41 20.94 -3.06 31.65
CA TRP A 41 20.29 -1.90 32.25
C TRP A 41 19.65 -2.26 33.59
N THR A 42 20.00 -1.51 34.64
CA THR A 42 19.40 -1.61 35.97
C THR A 42 18.54 -0.39 36.30
N GLY A 43 18.90 0.79 35.77
CA GLY A 43 18.27 2.07 36.09
C GLY A 43 18.44 2.53 37.55
N LEU A 44 19.28 1.88 38.35
CA LEU A 44 19.43 2.13 39.79
C LEU A 44 20.36 3.30 40.15
N GLY A 45 20.87 4.02 39.15
CA GLY A 45 21.70 5.20 39.33
C GLY A 45 20.91 6.44 39.78
N ALA A 46 21.64 7.52 40.06
CA ALA A 46 21.03 8.78 40.52
C ALA A 46 20.19 9.52 39.45
N ASN A 47 20.23 9.05 38.20
CA ASN A 47 19.41 9.52 37.08
C ASN A 47 19.21 8.37 36.09
N ILE A 48 18.37 8.56 35.07
CA ILE A 48 18.05 7.54 34.04
C ILE A 48 18.87 7.69 32.75
N GLY A 49 20.07 8.31 32.83
CA GLY A 49 20.95 8.52 31.68
C GLY A 49 21.95 7.37 31.46
N TRP A 50 22.19 7.00 30.20
CA TRP A 50 23.08 5.87 29.85
C TRP A 50 24.55 6.05 30.26
N MET A 51 25.02 7.28 30.50
CA MET A 51 26.39 7.53 30.97
C MET A 51 26.59 7.29 32.47
N ALA A 52 25.53 7.15 33.27
CA ALA A 52 25.67 6.91 34.70
C ALA A 52 26.08 5.45 34.98
N PRO A 53 27.27 5.19 35.56
CA PRO A 53 27.78 3.81 35.71
C PRO A 53 26.87 2.89 36.52
N LYS A 54 26.17 3.43 37.52
CA LYS A 54 25.24 2.70 38.39
C LYS A 54 23.93 2.28 37.72
N ASN A 55 23.66 2.75 36.49
CA ASN A 55 22.52 2.28 35.70
C ASN A 55 22.79 0.98 34.96
N TRP A 56 24.00 0.43 35.06
CA TRP A 56 24.40 -0.75 34.32
C TRP A 56 24.98 -1.82 35.23
N ASN A 57 24.83 -3.07 34.83
CA ASN A 57 25.47 -4.24 35.40
C ASN A 57 26.29 -4.95 34.29
N PRO A 58 27.60 -5.20 34.47
CA PRO A 58 28.42 -4.76 35.60
C PRO A 58 28.46 -3.24 35.74
N GLU A 59 28.66 -2.75 36.98
CA GLU A 59 28.74 -1.30 37.24
C GLU A 59 29.85 -0.68 36.39
N GLY A 60 29.46 0.22 35.50
CA GLY A 60 30.37 0.78 34.52
C GLY A 60 29.65 1.57 33.45
N ARG A 61 30.39 2.48 32.79
CA ARG A 61 29.88 3.21 31.64
C ARG A 61 30.09 2.35 30.39
N PRO A 62 29.04 2.03 29.61
CA PRO A 62 29.20 1.28 28.38
C PRO A 62 30.23 1.89 27.42
N GLY A 63 31.13 1.03 26.94
CA GLY A 63 32.20 1.34 26.01
C GLY A 63 31.69 1.49 24.58
N SER A 64 32.61 1.73 23.63
CA SER A 64 32.25 1.59 22.21
C SER A 64 32.31 0.11 21.82
N GLY A 65 31.35 -0.38 21.03
CA GLY A 65 31.24 -1.80 20.70
C GLY A 65 30.73 -2.67 21.85
N SER A 66 30.17 -2.07 22.90
CA SER A 66 29.45 -2.80 23.94
C SER A 66 28.10 -3.29 23.44
N GLU A 67 27.61 -4.38 24.01
CA GLU A 67 26.21 -4.82 23.88
C GLU A 67 25.40 -4.21 25.01
N LEU A 68 24.23 -3.66 24.68
CA LEU A 68 23.32 -3.08 25.66
C LEU A 68 22.09 -3.98 25.79
N VAL A 69 21.84 -4.49 26.99
CA VAL A 69 20.68 -5.33 27.28
C VAL A 69 19.72 -4.55 28.16
N PHE A 70 18.47 -4.42 27.73
CA PHE A 70 17.36 -3.87 28.50
C PHE A 70 16.48 -5.03 28.94
N PRO A 71 16.65 -5.50 30.20
CA PRO A 71 16.20 -6.81 30.61
C PRO A 71 14.69 -6.87 30.92
N GLU A 72 14.14 -8.06 31.08
CA GLU A 72 12.73 -8.23 31.46
C GLU A 72 12.39 -7.71 32.87
N ASP A 73 13.35 -7.75 33.78
CA ASP A 73 13.18 -7.48 35.20
C ASP A 73 13.38 -6.01 35.59
N ALA A 74 13.68 -5.14 34.62
CA ALA A 74 13.79 -3.72 34.89
C ALA A 74 12.44 -3.15 35.36
N TRP A 75 12.47 -2.42 36.48
CA TRP A 75 11.28 -1.78 37.02
C TRP A 75 10.67 -0.79 36.02
N TYR A 76 9.33 -0.75 35.97
CA TYR A 76 8.59 0.00 34.95
C TYR A 76 8.98 1.49 34.86
N GLU A 77 9.33 2.11 35.99
CA GLU A 77 9.76 3.52 36.06
C GLU A 77 11.10 3.78 35.37
N TYR A 78 11.93 2.75 35.21
CA TYR A 78 13.27 2.84 34.60
C TYR A 78 13.29 2.42 33.13
N ARG A 79 12.15 1.97 32.59
CA ARG A 79 12.01 1.59 31.17
C ARG A 79 11.95 2.81 30.24
N THR A 80 11.63 3.98 30.79
CA THR A 80 11.84 5.25 30.10
C THR A 80 13.20 5.80 30.50
N ASN A 81 14.12 5.86 29.55
CA ASN A 81 15.50 6.29 29.79
C ASN A 81 16.01 7.14 28.62
N TYR A 82 17.22 7.69 28.74
CA TYR A 82 17.80 8.47 27.66
C TYR A 82 19.30 8.24 27.46
N ASN A 83 19.67 8.09 26.19
CA ASN A 83 21.04 8.11 25.74
C ASN A 83 21.59 9.54 25.80
N ASN A 84 22.52 9.77 26.73
CA ASN A 84 23.26 11.02 26.87
C ASN A 84 24.75 10.90 26.46
N PHE A 85 25.14 9.83 25.78
CA PHE A 85 26.45 9.79 25.11
C PHE A 85 26.50 10.81 23.96
N LEU A 86 27.71 11.14 23.50
CA LEU A 86 27.88 11.96 22.29
C LEU A 86 27.15 11.29 21.10
N PRO A 87 26.50 12.07 20.21
CA PRO A 87 25.81 11.53 19.05
C PRO A 87 26.69 10.63 18.18
N GLY A 88 26.16 9.47 17.80
CA GLY A 88 26.87 8.47 17.01
C GLY A 88 27.78 7.55 17.81
N LYS A 89 27.66 7.54 19.15
CA LYS A 89 28.28 6.51 20.00
C LYS A 89 27.94 5.12 19.45
N ASN A 90 28.98 4.30 19.27
CA ASN A 90 28.84 2.98 18.68
C ASN A 90 28.59 1.90 19.74
N PHE A 91 27.59 1.07 19.49
CA PHE A 91 27.28 -0.14 20.22
C PHE A 91 27.23 -1.31 19.24
N SER A 92 27.50 -2.53 19.72
CA SER A 92 27.33 -3.73 18.91
C SER A 92 25.84 -4.00 18.76
N SER A 93 25.13 -4.15 19.88
CA SER A 93 23.70 -4.41 19.86
C SER A 93 22.93 -3.60 20.89
N ILE A 94 21.63 -3.45 20.63
CA ILE A 94 20.62 -3.09 21.62
C ILE A 94 19.62 -4.23 21.68
N THR A 95 19.50 -4.88 22.84
CA THR A 95 18.56 -5.97 23.09
C THR A 95 17.48 -5.50 24.04
N LEU A 96 16.22 -5.73 23.69
CA LEU A 96 15.04 -5.47 24.49
C LEU A 96 14.39 -6.81 24.82
N GLU A 97 14.44 -7.22 26.09
CA GLU A 97 13.95 -8.53 26.55
C GLU A 97 12.49 -8.50 27.03
N ASP A 98 11.88 -7.31 27.09
CA ASP A 98 10.46 -7.11 27.39
C ASP A 98 9.94 -5.87 26.67
N SER A 99 8.64 -5.60 26.78
CA SER A 99 7.91 -4.49 26.21
C SER A 99 7.95 -3.21 27.06
N GLN A 100 7.41 -2.12 26.49
CA GLN A 100 7.22 -0.81 27.13
C GLN A 100 8.51 -0.01 27.41
N TYR A 101 9.64 -0.44 26.87
CA TYR A 101 10.83 0.40 26.83
C TYR A 101 10.61 1.62 25.95
N THR A 102 11.07 2.77 26.44
CA THR A 102 11.13 4.02 25.68
C THR A 102 12.54 4.58 25.80
N LEU A 103 13.33 4.36 24.75
CA LEU A 103 14.72 4.79 24.64
C LEU A 103 14.77 6.15 23.96
N ASN A 104 15.14 7.21 24.68
CA ASN A 104 15.20 8.57 24.14
C ASN A 104 16.64 9.04 23.93
N GLY A 105 16.82 10.18 23.28
CA GLY A 105 18.06 10.96 23.38
C GLY A 105 18.90 10.94 22.12
N ASN A 106 20.21 10.93 22.29
CA ASN A 106 21.15 11.14 21.19
C ASN A 106 21.22 9.93 20.25
N ARG A 107 21.55 10.19 18.98
CA ARG A 107 21.80 9.18 17.94
C ARG A 107 22.78 8.09 18.39
N VAL A 108 22.55 6.86 17.95
CA VAL A 108 23.49 5.73 18.09
C VAL A 108 23.95 5.16 16.75
N SER A 109 25.16 4.59 16.72
CA SER A 109 25.60 3.69 15.63
C SER A 109 25.53 2.25 16.14
N VAL A 110 24.65 1.42 15.62
CA VAL A 110 24.38 0.07 16.15
C VAL A 110 24.39 -0.96 15.03
N GLU A 111 24.91 -2.16 15.28
CA GLU A 111 24.88 -3.26 14.30
C GLU A 111 23.49 -3.90 14.23
N GLY A 112 22.95 -4.23 15.40
CA GLY A 112 21.71 -4.97 15.54
C GLY A 112 20.81 -4.41 16.63
N ILE A 113 19.51 -4.39 16.37
CA ILE A 113 18.48 -4.18 17.38
C ILE A 113 17.68 -5.47 17.48
N TYR A 114 17.63 -6.05 18.68
CA TYR A 114 16.95 -7.31 18.96
C TYR A 114 15.80 -7.04 19.92
N ASP A 115 14.59 -7.12 19.43
CA ASP A 115 13.37 -6.92 20.20
C ASP A 115 12.66 -8.25 20.40
N TYR A 116 12.89 -8.88 21.55
CA TYR A 116 12.36 -10.20 21.85
C TYR A 116 10.92 -10.16 22.38
N GLY A 117 10.47 -9.01 22.91
CA GLY A 117 9.20 -8.88 23.62
C GLY A 117 9.14 -9.71 24.91
N PRO A 118 8.06 -9.64 25.71
CA PRO A 118 7.95 -10.43 26.93
C PRO A 118 8.06 -11.93 26.64
N PRO A 119 8.65 -12.73 27.54
CA PRO A 119 8.45 -14.16 27.52
C PRO A 119 6.95 -14.45 27.54
N ARG A 120 6.53 -15.38 26.69
CA ARG A 120 5.17 -15.77 26.26
C ARG A 120 4.07 -15.98 27.32
N SER A 121 4.26 -15.63 28.58
CA SER A 121 3.42 -16.00 29.72
C SER A 121 2.65 -14.85 30.38
N TRP A 122 2.89 -13.59 30.02
CA TRP A 122 2.18 -12.44 30.60
C TRP A 122 1.62 -11.60 29.45
N GLY A 123 0.29 -11.51 29.34
CA GLY A 123 -0.43 -10.87 28.23
C GLY A 123 -0.25 -9.35 28.08
N ASN A 124 0.94 -8.81 28.34
CA ASN A 124 1.30 -7.43 28.04
C ASN A 124 1.80 -7.34 26.59
N SER A 125 0.87 -7.08 25.67
CA SER A 125 1.18 -6.65 24.30
C SER A 125 1.62 -5.17 24.28
N GLY A 126 2.62 -4.84 25.10
CA GLY A 126 3.24 -3.52 25.06
C GLY A 126 4.13 -3.42 23.82
N ALA A 127 4.37 -2.20 23.33
CA ALA A 127 5.31 -1.96 22.26
C ALA A 127 6.57 -1.26 22.80
N ASN A 128 7.71 -1.51 22.17
CA ASN A 128 8.94 -0.79 22.47
C ASN A 128 9.08 0.44 21.57
N ARG A 129 9.69 1.51 22.09
CA ARG A 129 9.85 2.79 21.41
C ARG A 129 11.32 3.23 21.43
N ILE A 130 11.84 3.56 20.26
CA ILE A 130 13.16 4.15 20.06
C ILE A 130 12.94 5.57 19.52
N ASN A 131 13.13 6.53 20.41
CA ASN A 131 13.00 7.98 20.16
C ASN A 131 14.40 8.61 20.03
N LEU A 132 15.27 7.96 19.26
CA LEU A 132 16.61 8.42 18.94
C LEU A 132 16.95 7.97 17.51
N ASP A 133 17.82 8.71 16.84
CA ASP A 133 18.22 8.34 15.49
C ASP A 133 19.13 7.11 15.50
N LEU A 134 18.97 6.27 14.48
CA LEU A 134 19.76 5.07 14.27
C LEU A 134 20.66 5.26 13.04
N SER A 135 21.85 4.68 13.12
CA SER A 135 22.80 4.62 12.01
C SER A 135 23.65 3.38 12.15
N ARG A 136 24.37 3.02 11.10
CA ARG A 136 25.39 1.98 11.18
C ARG A 136 26.56 2.33 10.27
N LYS A 137 27.63 2.82 10.92
CA LYS A 137 28.87 3.18 10.25
C LYS A 137 30.10 2.82 11.06
N MET A 138 31.18 2.52 10.36
CA MET A 138 32.53 2.38 10.91
C MET A 138 33.44 3.41 10.22
N GLY A 139 33.74 4.51 10.93
CA GLY A 139 34.42 5.66 10.32
C GLY A 139 33.56 6.33 9.25
N THR A 140 34.00 6.24 7.99
CA THR A 140 33.26 6.72 6.81
C THR A 140 32.51 5.61 6.07
N THR A 141 32.74 4.34 6.41
CA THR A 141 32.10 3.20 5.76
C THR A 141 30.72 2.99 6.37
N LEU A 142 29.69 2.98 5.53
CA LEU A 142 28.35 2.57 5.92
C LEU A 142 28.29 1.03 5.98
N LEU A 143 27.57 0.50 6.95
CA LEU A 143 27.42 -0.93 7.19
C LEU A 143 25.94 -1.28 7.32
N PRO A 144 25.54 -2.55 7.19
CA PRO A 144 24.15 -2.98 7.36
C PRO A 144 23.64 -2.78 8.78
N LEU A 145 22.39 -2.34 8.92
CA LEU A 145 21.65 -2.34 10.17
C LEU A 145 20.64 -3.50 10.17
N HIS A 146 20.75 -4.38 11.16
CA HIS A 146 19.80 -5.47 11.38
C HIS A 146 18.79 -5.10 12.46
N VAL A 147 17.51 -5.30 12.18
CA VAL A 147 16.42 -5.09 13.15
C VAL A 147 15.56 -6.34 13.21
N TYR A 148 15.71 -7.08 14.31
CA TYR A 148 15.01 -8.32 14.58
C TYR A 148 13.88 -8.08 15.58
N VAL A 149 12.63 -8.32 15.17
CA VAL A 149 11.46 -8.25 16.06
C VAL A 149 10.84 -9.63 16.14
N ASN A 150 10.97 -10.31 17.29
CA ASN A 150 10.71 -11.74 17.42
C ASN A 150 9.23 -12.13 17.29
N ASP A 151 8.38 -11.63 18.18
CA ASP A 151 6.98 -12.06 18.30
C ASP A 151 6.06 -11.32 17.32
N SER A 152 5.19 -12.05 16.63
CA SER A 152 4.23 -11.51 15.66
C SER A 152 3.26 -10.47 16.25
N ASN A 153 3.05 -10.46 17.57
CA ASN A 153 2.19 -9.52 18.26
C ASN A 153 2.97 -8.31 18.81
N HIS A 154 4.28 -8.27 18.63
CA HIS A 154 5.11 -7.19 19.11
C HIS A 154 5.41 -6.18 18.00
N THR A 155 5.53 -4.91 18.40
CA THR A 155 5.89 -3.82 17.48
C THR A 155 7.02 -3.02 18.09
N LEU A 156 8.10 -2.88 17.33
CA LEU A 156 9.14 -1.89 17.61
C LEU A 156 8.82 -0.61 16.86
N TRP A 157 8.68 0.50 17.59
CA TRP A 157 8.44 1.81 17.00
C TRP A 157 9.74 2.60 17.01
N VAL A 158 10.17 3.05 15.84
CA VAL A 158 11.32 3.94 15.69
C VAL A 158 10.80 5.31 15.26
N TYR A 159 10.91 6.28 16.16
CA TYR A 159 10.51 7.68 15.95
C TYR A 159 11.67 8.57 15.52
N GLY A 160 12.91 8.14 15.74
CA GLY A 160 14.08 8.79 15.18
C GLY A 160 14.33 8.35 13.72
N THR A 161 15.21 9.05 13.03
CA THR A 161 15.55 8.67 11.64
C THR A 161 16.46 7.44 11.62
N VAL A 162 16.24 6.53 10.68
CA VAL A 162 17.22 5.50 10.31
C VAL A 162 17.95 5.96 9.04
N ASP A 163 19.18 6.42 9.17
CA ASP A 163 20.00 6.89 8.04
C ASP A 163 21.48 6.57 8.26
N ARG A 164 22.32 6.82 7.25
CA ARG A 164 23.77 6.54 7.32
C ARG A 164 24.04 5.07 7.68
N THR A 165 23.37 4.19 6.96
CA THR A 165 23.50 2.73 6.97
C THR A 165 23.58 2.29 5.51
N SER A 166 24.32 1.22 5.18
CA SER A 166 24.33 0.71 3.81
C SER A 166 22.97 0.11 3.50
N ASP A 167 22.53 -0.79 4.37
CA ASP A 167 21.32 -1.56 4.21
C ASP A 167 20.48 -1.50 5.48
N ILE A 168 19.18 -1.78 5.34
CA ILE A 168 18.27 -2.01 6.45
C ILE A 168 17.66 -3.39 6.28
N PHE A 169 17.87 -4.26 7.28
CA PHE A 169 17.26 -5.58 7.36
C PHE A 169 16.16 -5.59 8.42
N LYS A 170 14.94 -5.92 8.01
CA LYS A 170 13.84 -6.24 8.90
C LYS A 170 13.65 -7.76 8.97
N GLU A 171 13.91 -8.30 10.16
CA GLU A 171 13.90 -9.72 10.49
C GLU A 171 12.93 -10.02 11.65
N GLY A 172 12.66 -11.31 11.90
CA GLY A 172 11.72 -11.77 12.94
C GLY A 172 10.24 -11.56 12.59
N ALA A 173 9.33 -12.30 13.24
CA ALA A 173 7.92 -12.36 12.86
C ALA A 173 7.11 -11.10 13.23
N GLY A 174 7.63 -10.25 14.12
CA GLY A 174 6.98 -9.03 14.59
C GLY A 174 7.01 -7.86 13.61
N ALA A 175 6.50 -6.72 14.05
CA ALA A 175 6.42 -5.51 13.26
C ALA A 175 7.53 -4.50 13.64
N LEU A 176 8.17 -3.92 12.63
CA LEU A 176 8.98 -2.70 12.77
C LEU A 176 8.20 -1.56 12.15
N TRP A 177 7.99 -0.50 12.93
CA TRP A 177 7.34 0.71 12.47
C TRP A 177 8.37 1.84 12.41
N LEU A 178 8.73 2.24 11.19
CA LEU A 178 9.55 3.42 10.95
C LEU A 178 8.64 4.63 10.81
N LYS A 179 8.83 5.61 11.69
CA LYS A 179 8.03 6.83 11.74
C LYS A 179 8.85 8.06 11.42
N GLY A 180 8.18 9.02 10.79
CA GLY A 180 8.75 10.32 10.50
C GLY A 180 9.63 10.29 9.26
N ALA A 181 9.92 11.48 8.76
CA ALA A 181 10.62 11.65 7.50
C ALA A 181 12.15 11.47 7.63
N GLY A 182 12.82 11.18 6.53
CA GLY A 182 14.28 11.15 6.42
C GLY A 182 14.91 9.79 6.71
N ASN A 183 14.15 8.69 6.58
CA ASN A 183 14.75 7.36 6.64
C ASN A 183 15.46 7.04 5.31
N TRP A 184 16.62 6.41 5.39
CA TRP A 184 17.51 6.19 4.25
C TRP A 184 18.38 4.94 4.44
N ALA A 185 18.21 3.95 3.56
CA ALA A 185 19.21 2.93 3.29
C ALA A 185 20.03 3.39 2.06
N ASP A 186 21.35 3.42 2.16
CA ASP A 186 22.18 3.93 1.05
C ASP A 186 22.17 3.00 -0.17
N GLU A 187 21.98 1.70 0.06
CA GLU A 187 21.86 0.67 -0.95
C GLU A 187 20.48 0.02 -0.90
N TYR A 188 20.28 -0.97 -0.03
CA TYR A 188 19.09 -1.83 -0.09
C TYR A 188 18.23 -1.84 1.18
N LEU A 189 16.94 -2.05 0.98
CA LEU A 189 15.99 -2.41 2.03
C LEU A 189 15.60 -3.89 1.89
N PHE A 190 15.70 -4.65 2.97
CA PHE A 190 15.29 -6.05 3.03
C PHE A 190 14.19 -6.24 4.08
N VAL A 191 13.02 -6.73 3.66
CA VAL A 191 11.95 -7.17 4.55
C VAL A 191 11.92 -8.69 4.50
N GLU A 192 12.72 -9.33 5.35
CA GLU A 192 12.93 -10.78 5.31
C GLU A 192 11.87 -11.57 6.08
N ALA A 193 11.25 -10.94 7.09
CA ALA A 193 10.23 -11.54 7.93
C ALA A 193 9.34 -10.51 8.61
N GLY A 194 8.10 -10.92 8.93
CA GLY A 194 7.16 -10.10 9.68
C GLY A 194 6.73 -8.87 8.89
N THR A 195 6.46 -7.77 9.58
CA THR A 195 5.98 -6.53 8.93
C THR A 195 6.99 -5.40 9.07
N LEU A 196 7.30 -4.72 7.97
CA LEU A 196 7.84 -3.37 7.99
C LEU A 196 6.71 -2.39 7.66
N LEU A 197 6.36 -1.53 8.60
CA LEU A 197 5.38 -0.46 8.41
C LEU A 197 6.11 0.87 8.23
N LEU A 198 5.84 1.54 7.12
CA LEU A 198 6.37 2.87 6.81
C LEU A 198 5.28 3.92 7.03
N ASP A 199 5.49 4.83 7.98
CA ASP A 199 4.64 5.99 8.29
C ASP A 199 5.55 7.23 8.34
N GLY A 200 6.17 7.47 7.20
CA GLY A 200 7.25 8.40 6.94
C GLY A 200 8.01 7.96 5.68
N ASP A 201 8.69 8.90 5.02
CA ASP A 201 9.43 8.56 3.80
C ASP A 201 10.66 7.69 4.09
N LEU A 202 10.93 6.78 3.15
CA LEU A 202 12.12 5.95 3.11
C LEU A 202 12.68 5.96 1.69
N SER A 203 14.00 6.07 1.58
CA SER A 203 14.69 5.84 0.31
C SER A 203 15.67 4.67 0.41
N ALA A 204 15.68 3.85 -0.64
CA ALA A 204 16.58 2.71 -0.84
C ALA A 204 17.04 2.68 -2.32
N PRO A 205 18.01 3.53 -2.71
CA PRO A 205 18.31 3.82 -4.12
C PRO A 205 18.72 2.62 -4.96
N ALA A 206 19.33 1.58 -4.37
CA ALA A 206 19.70 0.38 -5.12
C ALA A 206 18.49 -0.57 -5.26
N GLY A 207 17.69 -0.72 -4.21
CA GLY A 207 16.43 -1.45 -4.32
C GLY A 207 15.80 -1.88 -2.99
N THR A 208 14.61 -2.46 -3.11
CA THR A 208 13.84 -3.01 -2.01
C THR A 208 13.47 -4.45 -2.33
N TYR A 209 13.80 -5.37 -1.41
CA TYR A 209 13.47 -6.78 -1.47
C TYR A 209 12.50 -7.13 -0.36
N VAL A 210 11.34 -7.70 -0.73
CA VAL A 210 10.32 -8.16 0.21
C VAL A 210 10.20 -9.67 0.08
N GLY A 211 10.47 -10.38 1.16
CA GLY A 211 10.80 -11.81 1.15
C GLY A 211 12.31 -11.97 1.10
N GLY A 212 12.86 -12.56 2.16
CA GLY A 212 14.32 -12.70 2.30
C GLY A 212 14.96 -13.67 1.31
N VAL A 213 16.27 -13.82 1.43
CA VAL A 213 17.00 -14.90 0.75
C VAL A 213 16.59 -16.23 1.37
N TYR A 214 16.26 -17.21 0.52
CA TYR A 214 15.78 -18.54 0.94
C TYR A 214 16.60 -19.16 2.09
N PRO A 215 15.97 -19.82 3.08
CA PRO A 215 14.53 -20.07 3.19
C PRO A 215 13.86 -18.93 3.97
N ALA A 216 13.51 -17.85 3.28
CA ALA A 216 12.87 -16.75 3.95
C ALA A 216 11.40 -17.03 4.24
N THR A 217 11.00 -16.57 5.42
CA THR A 217 9.63 -16.34 5.83
C THR A 217 8.95 -15.28 4.97
N ASP A 218 7.62 -15.25 5.01
CA ASP A 218 6.85 -14.22 4.31
C ASP A 218 7.08 -12.85 4.97
N GLY A 219 7.39 -11.85 4.14
CA GLY A 219 7.53 -10.45 4.56
C GLY A 219 6.31 -9.62 4.16
N VAL A 220 5.97 -8.62 4.96
CA VAL A 220 4.94 -7.63 4.64
C VAL A 220 5.57 -6.25 4.65
N LEU A 221 5.57 -5.57 3.50
CA LEU A 221 5.85 -4.14 3.40
C LEU A 221 4.51 -3.40 3.46
N ASP A 222 4.23 -2.69 4.55
CA ASP A 222 2.97 -2.01 4.82
C ASP A 222 3.16 -0.48 4.74
N LEU A 223 2.54 0.14 3.74
CA LEU A 223 2.82 1.53 3.35
C LEU A 223 1.72 2.50 3.80
N ARG A 224 2.14 3.50 4.58
CA ARG A 224 1.40 4.72 4.89
C ARG A 224 2.13 6.00 4.50
N ASP A 225 3.26 5.88 3.81
CA ASP A 225 3.95 6.99 3.17
C ASP A 225 4.81 6.46 2.00
N THR A 226 5.65 7.32 1.44
CA THR A 226 6.37 7.10 0.19
C THR A 226 7.63 6.25 0.40
N LEU A 227 7.77 5.22 -0.43
CA LEU A 227 9.03 4.50 -0.61
C LEU A 227 9.67 4.88 -1.95
N ASN A 228 10.86 5.48 -1.93
CA ASN A 228 11.67 5.69 -3.14
C ASN A 228 12.69 4.58 -3.27
N THR A 229 12.64 3.77 -4.32
CA THR A 229 13.48 2.58 -4.46
C THR A 229 14.08 2.44 -5.86
N GLY A 230 15.25 1.80 -5.95
CA GLY A 230 15.85 1.44 -7.23
C GLY A 230 15.05 0.34 -7.93
N ALA A 231 15.30 -0.91 -7.55
CA ALA A 231 14.46 -2.05 -7.88
C ALA A 231 13.37 -2.28 -6.81
N LEU A 232 12.27 -2.95 -7.19
CA LEU A 232 11.31 -3.54 -6.27
C LEU A 232 11.16 -5.02 -6.61
N ASP A 233 11.47 -5.92 -5.67
CA ASP A 233 11.38 -7.36 -5.88
C ASP A 233 10.67 -8.04 -4.71
N VAL A 234 9.51 -8.62 -4.98
CA VAL A 234 8.60 -9.21 -4.00
C VAL A 234 8.53 -10.71 -4.26
N ARG A 235 9.09 -11.50 -3.33
CA ARG A 235 9.30 -12.94 -3.50
C ARG A 235 8.47 -13.75 -2.52
N ASN A 236 8.40 -15.06 -2.77
CA ASN A 236 7.68 -16.03 -1.93
C ASN A 236 6.20 -15.66 -1.76
N SER A 237 5.60 -15.84 -0.58
CA SER A 237 4.22 -15.42 -0.29
C SER A 237 4.15 -14.02 0.33
N SER A 238 5.16 -13.19 0.07
CA SER A 238 5.27 -11.85 0.65
C SER A 238 4.24 -10.87 0.07
N THR A 239 3.96 -9.83 0.84
CA THR A 239 2.91 -8.85 0.53
C THR A 239 3.47 -7.44 0.53
N VAL A 240 3.06 -6.64 -0.46
CA VAL A 240 3.12 -5.17 -0.38
C VAL A 240 1.71 -4.68 -0.11
N ARG A 241 1.48 -3.99 1.00
CA ARG A 241 0.17 -3.47 1.39
C ARG A 241 0.15 -1.95 1.30
N PHE A 242 -0.93 -1.42 0.74
CA PHE A 242 -1.23 0.01 0.67
C PHE A 242 -2.44 0.34 1.53
N ASN A 243 -2.38 1.42 2.32
CA ASN A 243 -3.49 1.87 3.16
C ASN A 243 -4.24 3.05 2.52
N LEU A 244 -5.56 2.90 2.37
CA LEU A 244 -6.47 3.95 1.90
C LEU A 244 -7.28 4.50 3.08
N ALA A 245 -7.25 5.81 3.26
CA ALA A 245 -7.97 6.51 4.32
C ALA A 245 -8.75 7.74 3.78
N PRO A 246 -9.63 8.38 4.56
CA PRO A 246 -10.41 9.54 4.12
C PRO A 246 -9.60 10.73 3.58
N GLY A 247 -8.30 10.83 3.91
CA GLY A 247 -7.36 11.82 3.37
C GLY A 247 -6.74 11.46 2.02
N GLY A 248 -6.93 10.23 1.54
CA GLY A 248 -6.32 9.71 0.32
C GLY A 248 -5.58 8.38 0.55
N LEU A 249 -4.71 8.06 -0.40
CA LEU A 249 -3.73 7.00 -0.21
C LEU A 249 -2.68 7.51 0.78
N GLU A 250 -2.39 6.73 1.81
CA GLU A 250 -1.40 7.12 2.81
C GLU A 250 0.03 6.98 2.23
N GLY A 251 0.32 5.97 1.41
CA GLY A 251 1.65 5.80 0.81
C GLY A 251 1.68 5.21 -0.59
N TYR A 252 2.73 5.47 -1.37
CA TYR A 252 2.97 4.88 -2.69
C TYR A 252 4.45 4.52 -2.89
N ILE A 253 4.75 3.64 -3.84
CA ILE A 253 6.13 3.31 -4.22
C ILE A 253 6.53 4.13 -5.44
N ARG A 254 7.68 4.77 -5.41
CA ARG A 254 8.37 5.27 -6.59
C ARG A 254 9.58 4.39 -6.87
N THR A 255 9.58 3.71 -7.99
CA THR A 255 10.67 2.81 -8.40
C THR A 255 11.35 3.33 -9.67
N THR A 256 12.68 3.26 -9.77
CA THR A 256 13.39 3.59 -11.03
C THR A 256 13.58 2.37 -11.93
N GLY A 257 13.44 1.17 -11.37
CA GLY A 257 13.49 -0.11 -12.07
C GLY A 257 12.14 -0.81 -12.08
N ARG A 258 12.00 -1.79 -12.96
CA ARG A 258 10.77 -2.58 -13.10
C ARG A 258 10.46 -3.37 -11.82
N PRO A 259 9.24 -3.27 -11.26
CA PRO A 259 8.76 -4.16 -10.19
C PRO A 259 8.74 -5.62 -10.62
N ILE A 260 9.23 -6.51 -9.75
CA ILE A 260 9.18 -7.96 -9.90
C ILE A 260 8.35 -8.52 -8.75
N PHE A 261 7.37 -9.34 -9.10
CA PHE A 261 6.58 -10.11 -8.15
C PHE A 261 6.77 -11.59 -8.48
N SER A 262 6.82 -12.44 -7.46
CA SER A 262 6.81 -13.90 -7.64
C SER A 262 5.36 -14.42 -7.71
N PRO A 263 5.11 -15.62 -8.27
CA PRO A 263 3.75 -16.13 -8.47
C PRO A 263 2.85 -16.16 -7.21
N ASN A 264 3.41 -16.28 -6.01
CA ASN A 264 2.64 -16.36 -4.76
C ASN A 264 2.62 -15.04 -3.97
N SER A 265 3.30 -14.01 -4.45
CA SER A 265 3.34 -12.70 -3.80
C SER A 265 2.10 -11.87 -4.12
N SER A 266 1.71 -11.01 -3.18
CA SER A 266 0.48 -10.22 -3.28
C SER A 266 0.73 -8.72 -3.16
N LEU A 267 -0.13 -7.96 -3.83
CA LEU A 267 -0.30 -6.53 -3.61
C LEU A 267 -1.66 -6.33 -2.93
N ASP A 268 -1.64 -5.97 -1.66
CA ASP A 268 -2.83 -5.84 -0.83
C ASP A 268 -3.24 -4.37 -0.70
N ILE A 269 -4.55 -4.14 -0.58
CA ILE A 269 -5.11 -2.82 -0.34
C ILE A 269 -5.99 -2.95 0.89
N ASN A 270 -5.64 -2.17 1.90
CA ASN A 270 -6.37 -2.09 3.15
C ASN A 270 -7.14 -0.76 3.19
N VAL A 271 -8.46 -0.85 3.30
CA VAL A 271 -9.34 0.33 3.34
C VAL A 271 -9.73 0.64 4.78
N TRP A 272 -9.22 1.74 5.31
CA TRP A 272 -9.39 2.12 6.71
C TRP A 272 -10.77 2.71 6.99
N ASN A 273 -11.31 2.41 8.17
CA ASN A 273 -12.49 3.07 8.76
C ASN A 273 -13.75 3.02 7.86
N ASP A 274 -13.98 1.90 7.18
CA ASP A 274 -15.07 1.74 6.21
C ASP A 274 -15.10 2.86 5.16
N PHE A 275 -13.93 3.44 4.84
CA PHE A 275 -13.83 4.54 3.90
C PHE A 275 -14.37 4.13 2.53
N ILE A 276 -15.35 4.88 2.04
CA ILE A 276 -15.90 4.72 0.70
C ILE A 276 -15.32 5.84 -0.18
N PRO A 277 -14.26 5.57 -0.96
CA PRO A 277 -13.68 6.59 -1.81
C PRO A 277 -14.64 7.06 -2.90
N PRO A 278 -14.63 8.36 -3.26
CA PRO A 278 -15.39 8.86 -4.39
C PRO A 278 -14.99 8.16 -5.69
N HIS A 279 -15.95 7.80 -6.56
CA HIS A 279 -15.67 7.09 -7.81
C HIS A 279 -14.75 7.83 -8.79
N SER A 280 -14.60 9.15 -8.66
CA SER A 280 -13.67 9.95 -9.45
C SER A 280 -12.23 9.96 -8.93
N ARG A 281 -11.98 9.36 -7.76
CA ARG A 281 -10.66 9.40 -7.12
C ARG A 281 -9.74 8.33 -7.72
N ARG A 282 -8.54 8.75 -8.10
CA ARG A 282 -7.44 7.88 -8.53
C ARG A 282 -6.46 7.68 -7.38
N PHE A 283 -6.00 6.45 -7.18
CA PHE A 283 -4.96 6.12 -6.20
C PHE A 283 -3.78 5.49 -6.93
N VAL A 284 -2.63 6.17 -6.90
CA VAL A 284 -1.40 5.70 -7.55
C VAL A 284 -0.65 4.85 -6.54
N LEU A 285 -0.53 3.55 -6.77
CA LEU A 285 0.14 2.63 -5.86
C LEU A 285 1.64 2.54 -6.15
N ILE A 286 1.98 2.47 -7.44
CA ILE A 286 3.37 2.38 -7.91
C ILE A 286 3.55 3.36 -9.05
N VAL A 287 4.54 4.24 -8.91
CA VAL A 287 5.10 5.06 -9.99
C VAL A 287 6.37 4.38 -10.47
N ASN A 288 6.40 3.98 -11.73
CA ASN A 288 7.58 3.38 -12.35
C ASN A 288 8.27 4.43 -13.25
N GLY A 289 9.56 4.65 -13.01
CA GLY A 289 10.38 5.56 -13.79
C GLY A 289 11.27 4.87 -14.82
N SER A 290 11.13 3.55 -15.02
CA SER A 290 11.96 2.81 -15.95
C SER A 290 11.51 3.07 -17.40
N ASP A 291 12.31 3.84 -18.14
CA ASP A 291 12.21 4.02 -19.59
C ASP A 291 12.42 2.71 -20.40
N GLN A 292 12.80 1.61 -19.73
CA GLN A 292 12.86 0.28 -20.29
C GLN A 292 11.48 -0.40 -20.31
N ASP A 293 10.93 -0.46 -21.52
CA ASP A 293 9.72 -1.18 -21.96
C ASP A 293 8.36 -0.48 -21.76
N ALA A 294 8.20 0.66 -22.45
CA ALA A 294 6.91 1.10 -23.00
C ALA A 294 6.42 0.18 -24.16
N LEU A 295 6.37 -1.14 -23.94
CA LEU A 295 5.93 -2.13 -24.93
C LEU A 295 4.70 -2.89 -24.45
N SER A 296 3.51 -2.33 -24.73
CA SER A 296 2.20 -2.92 -25.10
C SER A 296 1.70 -4.28 -24.54
N ARG A 297 2.38 -4.91 -23.58
CA ARG A 297 1.96 -6.15 -22.92
C ARG A 297 2.49 -6.19 -21.48
N PRO A 298 1.64 -6.46 -20.48
CA PRO A 298 2.12 -6.63 -19.12
C PRO A 298 2.97 -7.90 -19.07
N LYS A 299 4.28 -7.73 -18.89
CA LYS A 299 5.12 -8.80 -18.33
C LYS A 299 5.29 -8.44 -16.86
N TYR A 300 4.35 -8.84 -16.03
CA TYR A 300 4.49 -8.84 -14.58
C TYR A 300 4.04 -10.24 -14.16
N TYR A 301 4.84 -10.94 -13.35
CA TYR A 301 4.50 -12.27 -12.84
C TYR A 301 3.99 -12.06 -11.40
N GLY A 302 2.86 -12.62 -10.96
CA GLY A 302 2.34 -12.50 -9.59
C GLY A 302 0.80 -12.47 -9.48
N THR A 303 0.21 -12.83 -8.32
CA THR A 303 -1.24 -13.10 -8.14
C THR A 303 -2.15 -11.88 -7.96
N VAL A 304 -1.62 -10.69 -7.68
CA VAL A 304 -2.39 -9.43 -7.87
C VAL A 304 -2.09 -8.79 -9.24
N TYR A 305 -1.10 -9.33 -9.95
CA TYR A 305 -0.82 -9.08 -11.37
C TYR A 305 -1.42 -10.15 -12.31
N THR A 306 -2.27 -11.06 -11.80
CA THR A 306 -3.19 -11.80 -12.68
C THR A 306 -4.33 -10.91 -13.17
N LEU A 307 -4.54 -9.77 -12.50
CA LEU A 307 -5.55 -8.81 -12.90
C LEU A 307 -5.13 -8.11 -14.20
N ALA A 308 -5.89 -8.36 -15.26
CA ALA A 308 -5.70 -7.70 -16.54
C ALA A 308 -6.00 -6.18 -16.42
N GLU A 309 -5.53 -5.39 -17.39
CA GLU A 309 -5.91 -3.98 -17.52
C GLU A 309 -7.44 -3.83 -17.42
N GLY A 310 -7.90 -3.02 -16.46
CA GLY A 310 -9.32 -2.79 -16.24
C GLY A 310 -10.06 -3.88 -15.47
N GLU A 311 -9.38 -4.92 -15.00
CA GLU A 311 -10.02 -5.95 -14.18
C GLU A 311 -10.42 -5.37 -12.82
N THR A 312 -11.55 -5.86 -12.29
CA THR A 312 -12.11 -5.37 -11.03
C THR A 312 -11.90 -6.37 -9.91
N PHE A 313 -11.52 -5.88 -8.73
CA PHE A 313 -11.31 -6.68 -7.53
C PHE A 313 -11.96 -6.02 -6.31
N THR A 314 -12.09 -6.77 -5.22
CA THR A 314 -12.58 -6.26 -3.93
C THR A 314 -11.43 -6.32 -2.93
N PRO A 315 -10.94 -5.18 -2.42
CA PRO A 315 -9.88 -5.15 -1.42
C PRO A 315 -10.38 -5.65 -0.06
N ASN A 316 -9.45 -5.79 0.89
CA ASN A 316 -9.78 -6.06 2.28
C ASN A 316 -10.47 -4.83 2.88
N GLY A 317 -11.77 -4.92 3.18
CA GLY A 317 -12.57 -3.81 3.70
C GLY A 317 -14.01 -3.80 3.15
N PRO A 318 -14.64 -2.62 2.95
CA PRO A 318 -16.02 -2.53 2.50
C PRO A 318 -16.21 -3.16 1.11
N ALA A 319 -17.46 -3.49 0.75
CA ALA A 319 -17.82 -4.12 -0.53
C ALA A 319 -17.57 -3.27 -1.80
N GLN A 320 -16.84 -2.14 -1.67
CA GLN A 320 -16.46 -1.28 -2.79
C GLN A 320 -15.45 -2.01 -3.66
N ARG A 321 -15.80 -2.18 -4.94
CA ARG A 321 -14.87 -2.72 -5.94
C ARG A 321 -13.95 -1.65 -6.50
N PHE A 322 -12.76 -2.05 -6.90
CA PHE A 322 -11.81 -1.20 -7.60
C PHE A 322 -11.45 -1.82 -8.93
N ALA A 323 -11.20 -0.98 -9.93
CA ALA A 323 -10.57 -1.38 -11.17
C ALA A 323 -9.07 -1.04 -11.10
N ILE A 324 -8.23 -1.93 -11.63
CA ILE A 324 -6.80 -1.69 -11.79
C ILE A 324 -6.49 -1.16 -13.19
N THR A 325 -5.53 -0.24 -13.29
CA THR A 325 -4.97 0.20 -14.55
C THR A 325 -3.46 0.35 -14.42
N TYR A 326 -2.76 0.05 -15.51
CA TYR A 326 -1.33 0.30 -15.68
C TYR A 326 -1.06 1.67 -16.35
N SER A 327 -2.14 2.47 -16.40
CA SER A 327 -2.37 3.83 -16.86
C SER A 327 -1.59 5.01 -16.24
N GLY A 328 -0.26 5.13 -16.33
CA GLY A 328 0.41 6.34 -15.86
C GLY A 328 1.87 6.47 -16.28
N GLY A 329 2.36 7.72 -16.36
CA GLY A 329 3.75 8.01 -16.69
C GLY A 329 4.18 7.47 -18.06
N ASP A 330 5.28 6.71 -18.07
CA ASP A 330 5.82 6.00 -19.24
C ASP A 330 4.97 4.79 -19.70
N GLY A 331 3.83 4.54 -19.05
CA GLY A 331 2.83 3.55 -19.45
C GLY A 331 2.78 2.29 -18.57
N ASN A 332 3.42 2.29 -17.39
CA ASN A 332 3.55 1.13 -16.50
C ASN A 332 3.23 1.40 -15.00
N ASP A 333 2.71 2.58 -14.65
CA ASP A 333 2.30 2.90 -13.28
C ASP A 333 1.10 2.06 -12.82
N VAL A 334 1.11 1.54 -11.60
CA VAL A 334 -0.03 0.83 -11.03
C VAL A 334 -0.96 1.83 -10.35
N VAL A 335 -2.17 1.95 -10.88
CA VAL A 335 -3.21 2.85 -10.39
C VAL A 335 -4.49 2.06 -10.17
N ILE A 336 -5.24 2.42 -9.13
CA ILE A 336 -6.58 1.88 -8.88
C ILE A 336 -7.63 2.99 -8.82
N MET A 337 -8.85 2.65 -9.21
CA MET A 337 -10.01 3.54 -9.18
C MET A 337 -11.23 2.83 -8.65
N PRO A 338 -12.10 3.48 -7.85
CA PRO A 338 -13.32 2.85 -7.39
C PRO A 338 -14.27 2.57 -8.57
N ALA A 339 -14.66 1.31 -8.73
CA ALA A 339 -15.59 0.89 -9.76
C ALA A 339 -17.04 1.21 -9.35
N ALA A 340 -17.85 1.64 -10.32
CA ALA A 340 -19.29 1.79 -10.19
C ALA A 340 -20.00 0.59 -10.84
N ARG A 341 -21.21 0.32 -10.36
CA ARG A 341 -22.07 -0.75 -10.88
C ARG A 341 -23.11 -0.16 -11.83
N ILE A 342 -23.25 -0.76 -13.01
CA ILE A 342 -24.37 -0.53 -13.92
C ILE A 342 -25.17 -1.84 -14.01
N GLY A 343 -26.44 -1.77 -13.63
CA GLY A 343 -27.39 -2.85 -13.80
C GLY A 343 -28.25 -2.62 -15.05
N VAL A 344 -28.36 -3.64 -15.91
CA VAL A 344 -29.20 -3.61 -17.11
C VAL A 344 -30.25 -4.69 -17.01
N TYR A 345 -31.52 -4.31 -17.09
CA TYR A 345 -32.62 -5.24 -17.28
C TYR A 345 -33.00 -5.33 -18.75
N VAL A 346 -33.10 -6.56 -19.23
CA VAL A 346 -33.52 -6.92 -20.58
C VAL A 346 -34.87 -7.62 -20.48
N LYS A 347 -35.87 -7.06 -21.16
CA LYS A 347 -37.23 -7.59 -21.20
C LYS A 347 -37.75 -7.64 -22.63
N ASP A 348 -38.70 -8.52 -22.87
CA ASP A 348 -39.46 -8.54 -24.12
C ASP A 348 -40.48 -7.39 -24.18
N HIS A 349 -41.16 -7.27 -25.31
CA HIS A 349 -42.21 -6.27 -25.55
C HIS A 349 -43.42 -6.37 -24.60
N LEU A 350 -43.58 -7.49 -23.88
CA LEU A 350 -44.64 -7.70 -22.88
C LEU A 350 -44.14 -7.48 -21.44
N GLY A 351 -42.87 -7.10 -21.28
CA GLY A 351 -42.23 -6.85 -19.99
C GLY A 351 -41.74 -8.11 -19.27
N ALA A 352 -41.76 -9.27 -19.92
CA ALA A 352 -41.22 -10.51 -19.34
C ALA A 352 -39.68 -10.50 -19.39
N PRO A 353 -39.00 -11.00 -18.33
CA PRO A 353 -37.54 -10.99 -18.25
C PRO A 353 -36.89 -11.95 -19.25
N LEU A 354 -35.86 -11.46 -19.94
CA LEU A 354 -35.12 -12.22 -20.95
C LEU A 354 -33.79 -12.75 -20.38
N GLY A 355 -33.80 -13.98 -19.88
CA GLY A 355 -32.60 -14.65 -19.34
C GLY A 355 -31.74 -15.34 -20.40
N GLY A 356 -30.42 -15.37 -20.19
CA GLY A 356 -29.47 -15.99 -21.13
C GLY A 356 -29.02 -15.08 -22.28
N TRP A 357 -29.47 -13.83 -22.30
CA TRP A 357 -29.14 -12.86 -23.34
C TRP A 357 -27.79 -12.21 -23.10
N THR A 358 -26.98 -12.08 -24.14
CA THR A 358 -25.71 -11.35 -24.05
C THR A 358 -25.95 -9.86 -24.25
N VAL A 359 -25.63 -9.06 -23.25
CA VAL A 359 -25.62 -7.59 -23.29
C VAL A 359 -24.17 -7.14 -23.43
N ARG A 360 -23.90 -6.21 -24.34
CA ARG A 360 -22.59 -5.55 -24.47
C ARG A 360 -22.69 -4.10 -24.02
N LEU A 361 -21.76 -3.69 -23.18
CA LEU A 361 -21.54 -2.29 -22.81
C LEU A 361 -20.33 -1.79 -23.60
N ARG A 362 -20.52 -0.78 -24.45
CA ARG A 362 -19.45 -0.12 -25.18
C ARG A 362 -19.13 1.20 -24.51
N ASN A 363 -17.84 1.53 -24.42
CA ASN A 363 -17.38 2.87 -24.10
C ASN A 363 -16.31 3.21 -25.15
N PRO A 364 -16.45 4.33 -25.89
CA PRO A 364 -15.51 4.70 -26.95
C PRO A 364 -14.09 4.96 -26.45
N ASN A 365 -13.94 5.23 -25.15
CA ASN A 365 -12.69 5.51 -24.48
C ASN A 365 -12.18 4.33 -23.61
N GLN A 366 -12.89 3.20 -23.56
CA GLN A 366 -12.50 2.01 -22.79
C GLN A 366 -12.74 0.71 -23.57
N TRP A 367 -12.54 -0.42 -22.90
CA TRP A 367 -12.82 -1.75 -23.43
C TRP A 367 -14.32 -2.05 -23.42
N ASN A 368 -14.78 -2.71 -24.48
CA ASN A 368 -16.14 -3.26 -24.53
C ASN A 368 -16.28 -4.39 -23.50
N ARG A 369 -17.34 -4.35 -22.69
CA ARG A 369 -17.68 -5.41 -21.74
C ARG A 369 -18.90 -6.18 -22.22
N SER A 370 -19.00 -7.44 -21.86
CA SER A 370 -20.20 -8.26 -22.12
C SER A 370 -20.61 -9.02 -20.88
N ALA A 371 -21.91 -9.08 -20.62
CA ALA A 371 -22.49 -9.86 -19.54
C ALA A 371 -23.73 -10.61 -20.05
N THR A 372 -23.96 -11.80 -19.51
CA THR A 372 -25.17 -12.57 -19.82
C THR A 372 -26.22 -12.30 -18.75
N THR A 373 -27.47 -12.05 -19.16
CA THR A 373 -28.57 -11.86 -18.22
C THR A 373 -28.88 -13.13 -17.45
N ASN A 374 -29.17 -12.98 -16.15
CA ASN A 374 -29.69 -14.08 -15.34
C ASN A 374 -31.16 -14.40 -15.67
N SER A 375 -31.77 -15.35 -14.97
CA SER A 375 -33.17 -15.75 -15.18
C SER A 375 -34.21 -14.62 -14.94
N ARG A 376 -33.80 -13.49 -14.35
CA ARG A 376 -34.62 -12.28 -14.17
C ARG A 376 -34.35 -11.22 -15.25
N GLY A 377 -33.62 -11.57 -16.31
CA GLY A 377 -33.26 -10.62 -17.36
C GLY A 377 -32.24 -9.58 -16.91
N TYR A 378 -31.56 -9.78 -15.79
CA TYR A 378 -30.62 -8.82 -15.22
C TYR A 378 -29.18 -9.17 -15.59
N ALA A 379 -28.48 -8.22 -16.20
CA ALA A 379 -27.04 -8.24 -16.43
C ALA A 379 -26.36 -7.13 -15.62
N GLU A 380 -25.17 -7.40 -15.11
CA GLU A 380 -24.42 -6.46 -14.28
C GLU A 380 -23.07 -6.15 -14.93
N PHE A 381 -22.72 -4.86 -14.95
CA PHE A 381 -21.46 -4.35 -15.43
C PHE A 381 -20.76 -3.55 -14.33
N TRP A 382 -19.45 -3.69 -14.27
CA TRP A 382 -18.59 -2.84 -13.46
C TRP A 382 -17.82 -1.89 -14.38
N VAL A 383 -17.94 -0.60 -14.10
CA VAL A 383 -17.35 0.49 -14.87
C VAL A 383 -16.49 1.37 -13.98
N TYR A 384 -15.58 2.14 -14.56
CA TYR A 384 -14.68 3.05 -13.85
C TYR A 384 -14.29 4.19 -14.79
N PRO A 385 -13.79 5.33 -14.30
CA PRO A 385 -13.39 6.43 -15.17
C PRO A 385 -12.21 6.10 -16.11
N ASN A 386 -12.19 6.61 -17.34
CA ASN A 386 -11.06 6.58 -18.27
C ASN A 386 -9.89 7.46 -17.78
N ASN A 387 -8.66 6.99 -18.02
CA ASN A 387 -7.40 7.63 -17.67
C ASN A 387 -7.06 8.95 -18.38
N ALA A 388 -7.69 9.30 -19.51
CA ALA A 388 -7.08 10.27 -20.44
C ALA A 388 -7.63 11.70 -20.39
N HIS A 389 -8.91 11.95 -20.22
CA HIS A 389 -9.46 13.31 -20.22
C HIS A 389 -10.81 13.32 -19.53
N ASP A 390 -10.91 14.06 -18.43
CA ASP A 390 -12.14 14.32 -17.67
C ASP A 390 -12.75 13.12 -16.90
N PRO A 391 -12.56 13.03 -15.56
CA PRO A 391 -13.14 11.98 -14.73
C PRO A 391 -14.67 12.05 -14.59
N TYR A 392 -15.35 13.03 -15.24
CA TYR A 392 -16.78 13.28 -15.07
C TYR A 392 -17.67 12.84 -16.24
N VAL A 393 -17.11 12.39 -17.38
CA VAL A 393 -17.90 12.13 -18.58
C VAL A 393 -17.41 10.89 -19.34
N ASP A 394 -17.56 9.71 -18.75
CA ASP A 394 -17.55 8.48 -19.55
C ASP A 394 -18.96 8.18 -20.06
N GLU A 395 -19.11 8.22 -21.38
CA GLU A 395 -20.31 7.80 -22.07
C GLU A 395 -20.26 6.30 -22.30
N TYR A 396 -21.28 5.60 -21.79
CA TYR A 396 -21.48 4.18 -22.05
C TYR A 396 -22.71 3.97 -22.92
N THR A 397 -22.57 3.10 -23.91
CA THR A 397 -23.65 2.68 -24.81
C THR A 397 -23.95 1.20 -24.58
N VAL A 398 -25.21 0.87 -24.30
CA VAL A 398 -25.66 -0.51 -24.11
C VAL A 398 -26.20 -1.06 -25.43
N CYS A 399 -25.74 -2.25 -25.82
CA CYS A 399 -26.20 -2.98 -26.99
C CYS A 399 -26.63 -4.41 -26.59
N PRO A 400 -27.92 -4.79 -26.70
CA PRO A 400 -28.29 -6.21 -26.68
C PRO A 400 -27.75 -6.88 -27.96
N VAL A 401 -27.13 -8.07 -27.85
CA VAL A 401 -26.43 -8.67 -29.00
C VAL A 401 -27.01 -9.97 -29.53
N LEU A 402 -27.91 -10.68 -28.84
CA LEU A 402 -28.47 -11.92 -29.41
C LEU A 402 -29.88 -12.28 -28.91
N GLY A 403 -30.80 -12.42 -29.88
CA GLY A 403 -32.10 -13.09 -29.79
C GLY A 403 -33.11 -12.39 -30.72
N ASP A 404 -33.81 -13.13 -31.56
CA ASP A 404 -34.76 -12.55 -32.53
C ASP A 404 -35.89 -11.81 -31.79
N GLY A 405 -35.99 -10.48 -31.95
CA GLY A 405 -37.08 -9.66 -31.40
C GLY A 405 -36.67 -8.29 -30.84
N TRP A 406 -37.68 -7.47 -30.56
CA TRP A 406 -37.55 -6.14 -29.96
C TRP A 406 -37.29 -6.24 -28.44
N VAL A 407 -36.33 -5.46 -27.92
CA VAL A 407 -35.87 -5.49 -26.52
C VAL A 407 -36.05 -4.14 -25.85
N GLN A 408 -36.73 -4.10 -24.71
CA GLN A 408 -36.79 -2.91 -23.86
C GLN A 408 -35.71 -3.00 -22.77
N THR A 409 -34.88 -1.95 -22.64
CA THR A 409 -33.88 -1.86 -21.57
C THR A 409 -34.35 -0.90 -20.47
N GLY A 410 -34.16 -1.29 -19.20
CA GLY A 410 -34.44 -0.45 -18.03
C GLY A 410 -33.25 -0.44 -17.07
N VAL A 411 -32.93 0.72 -16.51
CA VAL A 411 -31.82 0.91 -15.55
C VAL A 411 -32.34 1.46 -14.23
N GLU A 412 -31.93 0.85 -13.11
CA GLU A 412 -32.05 1.45 -11.77
C GLU A 412 -30.84 2.38 -11.54
N GLY A 413 -31.05 3.71 -11.54
CA GLY A 413 -30.04 4.66 -11.06
C GLY A 413 -29.80 6.00 -11.80
N GLY A 414 -30.46 6.35 -12.91
CA GLY A 414 -30.31 7.67 -13.57
C GLY A 414 -30.42 7.66 -15.11
N SER A 415 -30.77 8.80 -15.73
CA SER A 415 -31.51 8.96 -17.01
C SER A 415 -30.71 8.96 -18.34
N VAL A 416 -31.47 8.76 -19.43
CA VAL A 416 -31.18 8.38 -20.84
C VAL A 416 -31.02 9.55 -21.84
N GLU A 417 -30.13 9.43 -22.86
CA GLU A 417 -30.40 9.81 -24.30
C GLU A 417 -29.29 9.40 -25.35
N GLY A 418 -29.60 8.46 -26.28
CA GLY A 418 -29.13 8.27 -27.71
C GLY A 418 -27.64 7.99 -28.08
N SER A 419 -27.16 7.02 -28.89
CA SER A 419 -27.72 5.94 -29.74
C SER A 419 -26.66 4.84 -30.13
N CYS A 420 -27.06 3.64 -30.60
CA CYS A 420 -26.27 2.63 -31.34
C CYS A 420 -27.18 1.70 -32.17
N THR A 421 -26.71 1.32 -33.35
CA THR A 421 -27.36 0.46 -34.36
C THR A 421 -27.14 -1.04 -34.10
N VAL A 422 -28.20 -1.84 -34.29
CA VAL A 422 -28.17 -3.31 -34.28
C VAL A 422 -27.92 -3.81 -35.71
N PHE A 423 -26.94 -4.69 -35.89
CA PHE A 423 -26.85 -5.52 -37.10
C PHE A 423 -27.57 -6.84 -36.82
N SER A 424 -28.69 -7.10 -37.49
CA SER A 424 -29.12 -8.47 -37.76
C SER A 424 -28.56 -8.86 -39.12
N TRP A 425 -27.76 -9.93 -39.16
CA TRP A 425 -27.64 -10.70 -40.38
C TRP A 425 -28.72 -11.75 -40.31
N ASP A 426 -29.81 -11.53 -41.02
CA ASP A 426 -30.55 -12.58 -41.71
C ASP A 426 -31.35 -11.91 -42.82
N GLY A 427 -31.03 -12.30 -44.06
CA GLY A 427 -31.48 -11.65 -45.29
C GLY A 427 -32.96 -11.82 -45.56
N LEU A 428 -33.81 -11.19 -44.75
CA LEU A 428 -35.22 -10.96 -45.04
C LEU A 428 -35.49 -9.46 -44.88
N THR A 429 -35.79 -8.83 -46.01
CA THR A 429 -36.32 -7.49 -46.09
C THR A 429 -37.68 -7.46 -45.39
N ASP A 430 -37.74 -6.91 -44.18
CA ASP A 430 -38.99 -6.38 -43.66
C ASP A 430 -39.05 -4.89 -44.03
N SER A 431 -40.07 -4.53 -44.81
CA SER A 431 -40.30 -3.19 -45.34
C SER A 431 -41.10 -2.29 -44.40
N GLU A 432 -41.23 -2.64 -43.13
CA GLU A 432 -41.85 -1.80 -42.11
C GLU A 432 -40.87 -1.44 -40.98
N LEU A 433 -39.84 -0.66 -41.34
CA LEU A 433 -39.12 0.17 -40.38
C LEU A 433 -40.05 1.33 -39.97
N ASP A 434 -40.91 1.11 -38.98
CA ASP A 434 -41.61 2.20 -38.30
C ASP A 434 -40.64 2.94 -37.39
N THR A 435 -40.31 4.17 -37.79
CA THR A 435 -39.32 5.09 -37.20
C THR A 435 -39.73 5.68 -35.85
N ALA A 436 -40.37 4.94 -34.95
CA ALA A 436 -40.95 5.52 -33.73
C ALA A 436 -40.42 5.03 -32.38
N TRP A 437 -39.77 3.85 -32.25
CA TRP A 437 -39.42 3.34 -30.91
C TRP A 437 -38.05 2.64 -30.75
N ASP A 438 -37.12 2.86 -31.67
CA ASP A 438 -35.73 2.39 -31.55
C ASP A 438 -34.84 3.40 -30.83
N GLN A 439 -34.89 3.39 -29.51
CA GLN A 439 -34.05 4.28 -28.69
C GLN A 439 -32.92 3.50 -28.03
N ALA A 440 -31.73 3.64 -28.59
CA ALA A 440 -30.52 3.32 -27.88
C ALA A 440 -30.25 4.36 -26.78
N VAL A 441 -29.73 3.88 -25.66
CA VAL A 441 -29.53 4.68 -24.45
C VAL A 441 -28.05 4.93 -24.26
N THR A 442 -27.65 6.21 -24.36
CA THR A 442 -26.34 6.68 -23.88
C THR A 442 -26.49 7.16 -22.45
N PHE A 443 -25.56 6.75 -21.61
CA PHE A 443 -25.51 7.13 -20.21
C PHE A 443 -24.28 8.00 -19.98
N THR A 444 -24.51 9.18 -19.40
CA THR A 444 -23.44 9.99 -18.83
C THR A 444 -23.49 9.80 -17.31
N ASN A 445 -22.37 9.42 -16.68
CA ASN A 445 -22.30 9.23 -15.23
C ASN A 445 -22.25 10.59 -14.50
N ILE A 446 -23.32 11.37 -14.59
CA ILE A 446 -23.42 12.68 -13.93
C ILE A 446 -24.10 12.45 -12.56
N ARG A 447 -23.35 12.58 -11.46
CA ARG A 447 -24.01 12.93 -10.19
C ARG A 447 -24.51 14.37 -10.33
N LYS A 448 -25.83 14.56 -10.43
CA LYS A 448 -26.42 15.88 -10.27
C LYS A 448 -26.21 16.34 -8.83
N ALA A 449 -25.79 17.60 -8.65
CA ALA A 449 -25.68 18.18 -7.31
C ALA A 449 -27.08 18.27 -6.67
N ASP A 450 -27.22 17.74 -5.46
CA ASP A 450 -28.45 17.93 -4.68
C ASP A 450 -28.51 19.38 -4.21
N LEU A 451 -29.54 20.10 -4.68
CA LEU A 451 -29.83 21.47 -4.30
C LEU A 451 -31.05 21.48 -3.36
N ALA A 452 -30.88 21.98 -2.14
CA ALA A 452 -32.00 22.36 -1.30
C ALA A 452 -32.25 23.86 -1.41
N ILE A 453 -33.51 24.22 -1.64
CA ILE A 453 -33.98 25.61 -1.64
C ILE A 453 -34.90 25.77 -0.44
N SER A 454 -34.65 26.77 0.40
CA SER A 454 -35.62 27.24 1.40
C SER A 454 -35.92 28.70 1.18
N GLN A 455 -37.15 29.11 1.46
CA GLN A 455 -37.58 30.50 1.39
C GLN A 455 -38.23 30.87 2.71
N SER A 456 -37.85 32.02 3.29
CA SER A 456 -38.53 32.62 4.43
C SER A 456 -38.90 34.06 4.12
N ALA A 457 -39.91 34.59 4.81
CA ALA A 457 -40.37 35.96 4.66
C ALA A 457 -40.41 36.65 6.04
N SER A 458 -40.14 37.96 6.08
CA SER A 458 -40.22 38.77 7.31
C SER A 458 -40.72 40.18 7.00
N PRO A 459 -41.57 40.78 7.85
CA PRO A 459 -42.13 40.21 9.08
C PRO A 459 -43.26 39.19 8.81
N ASP A 460 -43.35 38.18 9.67
CA ASP A 460 -44.47 37.21 9.72
C ASP A 460 -45.14 37.30 11.11
N PRO A 461 -46.41 37.74 11.22
CA PRO A 461 -47.35 38.06 10.13
C PRO A 461 -47.08 39.40 9.45
N ALA A 462 -47.32 39.46 8.14
CA ALA A 462 -47.14 40.66 7.33
C ALA A 462 -48.25 41.70 7.57
N LEU A 463 -47.88 42.97 7.73
CA LEU A 463 -48.83 44.08 7.77
C LEU A 463 -49.24 44.51 6.35
N ARG A 464 -50.54 44.67 6.11
CA ARG A 464 -51.08 45.08 4.80
C ARG A 464 -50.56 46.47 4.42
N GLY A 465 -49.84 46.56 3.30
CA GLY A 465 -49.24 47.80 2.78
C GLY A 465 -47.82 48.08 3.26
N GLY A 466 -47.22 47.21 4.08
CA GLY A 466 -45.80 47.26 4.44
C GLY A 466 -44.93 46.40 3.51
N ASP A 467 -43.63 46.68 3.51
CA ASP A 467 -42.65 45.92 2.72
C ASP A 467 -42.41 44.53 3.34
N LEU A 468 -42.33 43.51 2.48
CA LEU A 468 -42.01 42.14 2.87
C LEU A 468 -40.64 41.75 2.30
N SER A 469 -39.74 41.29 3.16
CA SER A 469 -38.43 40.80 2.75
C SER A 469 -38.44 39.29 2.62
N TYR A 470 -38.10 38.77 1.45
CA TYR A 470 -37.91 37.33 1.21
C TYR A 470 -36.43 36.98 1.25
N VAL A 471 -36.09 35.91 1.96
CA VAL A 471 -34.76 35.30 1.91
C VAL A 471 -34.91 33.93 1.27
N VAL A 472 -34.31 33.77 0.08
CA VAL A 472 -34.18 32.47 -0.58
C VAL A 472 -32.76 31.96 -0.32
N SER A 473 -32.65 30.83 0.38
CA SER A 473 -31.39 30.15 0.64
C SER A 473 -31.25 28.95 -0.27
N LEU A 474 -30.19 28.94 -1.07
CA LEU A 474 -29.79 27.80 -1.88
C LEU A 474 -28.62 27.10 -1.19
N ARG A 475 -28.74 25.79 -0.95
CA ARG A 475 -27.64 24.97 -0.41
C ARG A 475 -27.34 23.84 -1.39
N SER A 476 -26.11 23.84 -1.92
CA SER A 476 -25.55 22.72 -2.68
C SER A 476 -24.88 21.75 -1.72
N PHE A 477 -25.25 20.47 -1.78
CA PHE A 477 -24.61 19.41 -0.99
C PHE A 477 -23.36 18.82 -1.68
N GLY A 478 -22.92 19.42 -2.79
CA GLY A 478 -21.72 18.98 -3.51
C GLY A 478 -21.87 17.61 -4.21
N PRO A 479 -20.77 17.08 -4.78
CA PRO A 479 -19.53 16.92 -4.02
C PRO A 479 -18.43 17.97 -4.34
N GLY A 480 -18.16 18.84 -3.37
CA GLY A 480 -16.81 19.35 -3.03
C GLY A 480 -16.02 20.22 -4.02
N ARG A 481 -16.33 21.53 -4.04
CA ARG A 481 -15.41 22.69 -4.02
C ARG A 481 -14.14 22.65 -4.91
N HIS A 482 -14.23 23.29 -6.08
CA HIS A 482 -13.08 23.93 -6.74
C HIS A 482 -12.83 25.27 -6.03
N ASP A 483 -11.64 25.47 -5.46
CA ASP A 483 -11.22 26.79 -4.96
C ASP A 483 -10.49 27.52 -6.09
N PRO A 484 -10.85 28.77 -6.42
CA PRO A 484 -10.00 29.63 -7.22
C PRO A 484 -9.56 30.84 -6.38
N GLN A 485 -8.34 30.78 -5.84
CA GLN A 485 -7.33 31.86 -5.87
C GLN A 485 -5.93 31.26 -5.69
#